data_AF-A0A2A2M0D7-F1
#
_entry.id   AF-A0A2A2M0D7-F1
#
_cell.length_a   1.000
_cell.length_b   1.000
_cell.length_c   1.000
_cell.angle_alpha   90.00
_cell.angle_beta   90.00
_cell.angle_gamma   90.00
#
_symmetry.space_group_name_H-M   'P 1'
#
loop_
_entity.id
_entity.type
_entity.pdbx_description
1 polymer ?
#
loop_
_entity_poly.entity_id
_entity_poly.type
_entity_poly.pdbx_seq_one_letter_code
_entity_poly.pdbx_strand_id
1 'polypeptide(L)'
;MMTFPDGLGKFFAGHLTFRETLSDFIANCTFMTNSSMRCSEHVINHWTMGFSNPLYALFIYFLFYFIMVAICITLYIPSGIFVPCFVMGASAGRLIGEVLAQTWPEGMRGLDGPQIYPGLYAVIGAAAYTGSVTHSLSIALIVCETTGQLCALLPVLIALMIANAICSFLQPSIYESTIKIQNYPYLADLPPSRISVHTTKVDQIMLRDIVYITRDTTYRELREILLETSHLRSYPFVADRSKIFLRFKKVSA
;
A
#
# COMPACT_ATOMS: atom_id res chain seq x y z
N MET A 1 -12.26 14.71 -20.09
CA MET A 1 -11.95 14.67 -21.53
C MET A 1 -10.83 13.68 -21.87
N MET A 2 -9.81 13.50 -21.02
CA MET A 2 -8.71 12.57 -21.32
C MET A 2 -9.07 11.06 -21.28
N THR A 3 -10.07 10.65 -20.51
CA THR A 3 -10.54 9.24 -20.43
C THR A 3 -11.65 8.91 -21.42
N PHE A 4 -12.01 9.83 -22.32
CA PHE A 4 -13.12 9.60 -23.24
C PHE A 4 -12.75 8.51 -24.26
N PRO A 5 -13.55 7.42 -24.38
CA PRO A 5 -13.19 6.22 -25.12
C PRO A 5 -13.00 6.47 -26.61
N ASP A 6 -13.65 7.49 -27.19
CA ASP A 6 -13.49 7.82 -28.61
C ASP A 6 -12.36 8.82 -28.93
N GLY A 7 -11.78 9.45 -27.91
CA GLY A 7 -10.65 10.38 -28.04
C GLY A 7 -9.33 9.74 -27.62
N LEU A 8 -8.64 10.33 -26.64
CA LEU A 8 -7.41 9.79 -26.07
C LEU A 8 -7.60 8.39 -25.44
N GLY A 9 -8.82 8.04 -25.01
CA GLY A 9 -9.14 6.73 -24.45
C GLY A 9 -8.90 5.55 -25.40
N LYS A 10 -8.88 5.76 -26.73
CA LYS A 10 -8.53 4.72 -27.71
C LYS A 10 -7.09 4.22 -27.56
N PHE A 11 -6.17 5.10 -27.16
CA PHE A 11 -4.76 4.76 -26.97
C PHE A 11 -4.47 4.12 -25.60
N PHE A 12 -5.40 4.23 -24.67
CA PHE A 12 -5.24 3.79 -23.28
C PHE A 12 -6.22 2.70 -22.87
N ALA A 13 -6.91 2.09 -23.85
CA ALA A 13 -8.00 1.14 -23.61
C ALA A 13 -9.03 1.65 -22.56
N GLY A 14 -9.40 2.92 -22.64
CA GLY A 14 -10.25 3.62 -21.66
C GLY A 14 -11.71 3.13 -21.59
N HIS A 15 -12.08 2.18 -22.44
CA HIS A 15 -13.38 1.47 -22.36
C HIS A 15 -13.33 0.28 -21.38
N LEU A 16 -12.14 -0.18 -20.98
CA LEU A 16 -11.99 -1.35 -20.12
C LEU A 16 -12.12 -0.98 -18.64
N THR A 17 -12.81 -1.82 -17.90
CA THR A 17 -12.85 -1.74 -16.44
C THR A 17 -11.52 -2.23 -15.84
N PHE A 18 -11.19 -1.80 -14.61
CA PHE A 18 -9.96 -2.26 -13.92
C PHE A 18 -9.82 -3.78 -13.86
N ARG A 19 -10.95 -4.49 -13.72
CA ARG A 19 -10.98 -5.95 -13.66
C ARG A 19 -10.62 -6.58 -15.01
N GLU A 20 -11.16 -6.02 -16.10
CA GLU A 20 -10.87 -6.49 -17.46
C GLU A 20 -9.43 -6.21 -17.85
N THR A 21 -8.91 -4.99 -17.58
CA THR A 21 -7.50 -4.66 -17.85
C THR A 21 -6.53 -5.59 -17.13
N LEU A 22 -6.87 -5.95 -15.88
CA LEU A 22 -6.04 -6.82 -15.06
C LEU A 22 -6.10 -8.28 -15.57
N SER A 23 -7.28 -8.74 -15.98
CA SER A 23 -7.45 -10.04 -16.62
C SER A 23 -6.62 -10.13 -17.91
N ASP A 24 -6.61 -9.08 -18.73
CA ASP A 24 -5.83 -9.01 -19.96
C ASP A 24 -4.31 -9.05 -19.68
N PHE A 25 -3.83 -8.39 -18.62
CA PHE A 25 -2.41 -8.41 -18.25
C PHE A 25 -1.95 -9.77 -17.70
N ILE A 26 -2.78 -10.45 -16.92
CA ILE A 26 -2.43 -11.75 -16.31
C ILE A 26 -2.55 -12.91 -17.31
N ALA A 27 -3.20 -12.70 -18.45
CA ALA A 27 -3.38 -13.74 -19.46
C ALA A 27 -2.06 -14.41 -19.88
N ASN A 28 -2.02 -15.76 -19.87
CA ASN A 28 -0.85 -16.59 -20.21
C ASN A 28 -0.63 -16.71 -21.73
N CYS A 29 -0.74 -15.60 -22.44
CA CYS A 29 -0.53 -15.51 -23.88
C CYS A 29 0.38 -14.32 -24.18
N THR A 30 0.94 -14.21 -25.37
CA THR A 30 1.79 -13.09 -25.80
C THR A 30 1.00 -12.15 -26.71
N PHE A 31 1.23 -10.84 -26.59
CA PHE A 31 0.64 -9.84 -27.49
C PHE A 31 1.38 -9.76 -28.83
N MET A 32 2.55 -10.38 -28.92
CA MET A 32 3.35 -10.45 -30.13
C MET A 32 2.81 -11.45 -31.16
N THR A 33 2.90 -11.07 -32.44
CA THR A 33 2.29 -11.79 -33.56
C THR A 33 3.06 -13.03 -34.03
N ASN A 34 4.34 -13.17 -33.67
CA ASN A 34 5.25 -14.21 -34.20
C ASN A 34 5.42 -15.44 -33.29
N SER A 35 4.70 -15.54 -32.18
CA SER A 35 4.86 -16.63 -31.20
C SER A 35 3.70 -17.62 -31.29
N SER A 36 3.98 -18.90 -31.03
CA SER A 36 2.98 -19.99 -30.97
C SER A 36 1.89 -19.77 -29.92
N MET A 37 2.14 -18.97 -28.88
CA MET A 37 1.20 -18.58 -27.83
C MET A 37 0.64 -17.16 -28.07
N ARG A 38 -0.14 -16.97 -29.13
CA ARG A 38 -0.86 -15.71 -29.37
C ARG A 38 -2.10 -15.58 -28.47
N CYS A 39 -2.35 -14.37 -27.98
CA CYS A 39 -3.63 -14.06 -27.32
C CYS A 39 -4.81 -14.08 -28.32
N SER A 40 -6.02 -14.25 -27.78
CA SER A 40 -7.26 -14.11 -28.56
C SER A 40 -7.33 -12.76 -29.26
N GLU A 41 -7.85 -12.74 -30.48
CA GLU A 41 -7.91 -11.57 -31.36
C GLU A 41 -8.65 -10.40 -30.71
N HIS A 42 -9.63 -10.68 -29.83
CA HIS A 42 -10.33 -9.68 -29.04
C HIS A 42 -9.41 -8.91 -28.07
N VAL A 43 -8.51 -9.61 -27.36
CA VAL A 43 -7.57 -9.01 -26.41
C VAL A 43 -6.52 -8.20 -27.15
N ILE A 44 -6.00 -8.74 -28.26
CA ILE A 44 -5.02 -8.04 -29.09
C ILE A 44 -5.62 -6.74 -29.63
N ASN A 45 -6.87 -6.79 -30.11
CA ASN A 45 -7.57 -5.60 -30.62
C ASN A 45 -7.68 -4.50 -29.57
N HIS A 46 -7.86 -4.80 -28.29
CA HIS A 46 -7.89 -3.76 -27.25
C HIS A 46 -6.58 -2.94 -27.15
N TRP A 47 -5.43 -3.58 -27.42
CA TRP A 47 -4.10 -2.98 -27.26
C TRP A 47 -3.45 -2.55 -28.59
N THR A 48 -4.07 -2.85 -29.74
CA THR A 48 -3.58 -2.49 -31.07
C THR A 48 -4.36 -1.35 -31.76
N MET A 49 -5.49 -0.87 -31.20
CA MET A 49 -6.38 0.16 -31.82
C MET A 49 -5.76 1.56 -32.04
N GLY A 50 -4.44 1.74 -31.91
CA GLY A 50 -3.76 3.01 -32.16
C GLY A 50 -2.28 2.94 -32.50
N PHE A 51 -1.62 1.80 -32.31
CA PHE A 51 -0.18 1.61 -32.59
C PHE A 51 0.05 0.29 -33.30
N SER A 52 1.01 0.26 -34.25
CA SER A 52 1.39 -0.98 -34.95
C SER A 52 2.04 -2.01 -34.02
N ASN A 53 2.58 -1.56 -32.89
CA ASN A 53 3.33 -2.36 -31.94
C ASN A 53 2.67 -2.27 -30.55
N PRO A 54 2.18 -3.39 -29.98
CA PRO A 54 1.47 -3.41 -28.70
C PRO A 54 2.34 -2.95 -27.52
N LEU A 55 3.67 -3.08 -27.61
CA LEU A 55 4.60 -2.58 -26.59
C LEU A 55 4.51 -1.06 -26.38
N TYR A 56 4.39 -0.29 -27.46
CA TYR A 56 4.33 1.17 -27.37
C TYR A 56 3.01 1.61 -26.74
N ALA A 57 1.92 0.92 -27.06
CA ALA A 57 0.62 1.14 -26.42
C ALA A 57 0.70 0.90 -24.90
N LEU A 58 1.32 -0.21 -24.48
CA LEU A 58 1.53 -0.52 -23.06
C LEU A 58 2.41 0.51 -22.34
N PHE A 59 3.48 0.98 -22.99
CA PHE A 59 4.37 1.99 -22.41
C PHE A 59 3.66 3.33 -22.20
N ILE A 60 2.91 3.77 -23.22
CA ILE A 60 2.13 5.00 -23.16
C ILE A 60 1.03 4.87 -22.09
N TYR A 61 0.35 3.73 -22.01
CA TYR A 61 -0.58 3.41 -20.93
C TYR A 61 0.04 3.53 -19.55
N PHE A 62 1.20 2.91 -19.33
CA PHE A 62 1.89 2.99 -18.03
C PHE A 62 2.20 4.44 -17.64
N LEU A 63 2.78 5.24 -18.55
CA LEU A 63 3.15 6.63 -18.27
C LEU A 63 1.93 7.50 -17.93
N PHE A 64 0.87 7.38 -18.72
CA PHE A 64 -0.34 8.15 -18.52
C PHE A 64 -1.07 7.74 -17.24
N TYR A 65 -1.15 6.43 -16.98
CA TYR A 65 -1.79 5.89 -15.79
C TYR A 65 -1.02 6.27 -14.52
N PHE A 66 0.31 6.35 -14.57
CA PHE A 66 1.15 6.86 -13.49
C PHE A 66 0.77 8.29 -13.09
N ILE A 67 0.63 9.20 -14.07
CA ILE A 67 0.23 10.60 -13.82
C ILE A 67 -1.20 10.68 -13.29
N MET A 68 -2.13 9.91 -13.88
CA MET A 68 -3.53 9.91 -13.45
C MET A 68 -3.70 9.42 -12.02
N VAL A 69 -3.02 8.32 -11.64
CA VAL A 69 -3.07 7.81 -10.26
C VAL A 69 -2.50 8.81 -9.27
N ALA A 70 -1.42 9.52 -9.62
CA ALA A 70 -0.89 10.59 -8.78
C ALA A 70 -1.94 11.70 -8.53
N ILE A 71 -2.65 12.13 -9.57
CA ILE A 71 -3.76 13.10 -9.44
C ILE A 71 -4.90 12.51 -8.59
N CYS A 72 -5.30 11.25 -8.83
CA CYS A 72 -6.37 10.58 -8.08
C CYS A 72 -6.08 10.50 -6.57
N ILE A 73 -4.83 10.25 -6.16
CA ILE A 73 -4.46 10.16 -4.74
C ILE A 73 -4.54 11.54 -4.05
N THR A 74 -4.37 12.64 -4.78
CA THR A 74 -4.47 13.99 -4.21
C THR A 74 -5.90 14.47 -3.99
N LEU A 75 -6.89 13.80 -4.58
CA LEU A 75 -8.31 14.15 -4.42
C LEU A 75 -8.82 13.70 -3.05
N TYR A 76 -9.55 14.59 -2.37
CA TYR A 76 -10.16 14.33 -1.06
C TYR A 76 -11.43 13.46 -1.20
N ILE A 77 -11.25 12.23 -1.64
CA ILE A 77 -12.32 11.25 -1.86
C ILE A 77 -11.91 9.97 -1.12
N PRO A 78 -12.84 9.30 -0.40
CA PRO A 78 -12.58 7.99 0.18
C PRO A 78 -12.39 6.96 -0.93
N SER A 79 -11.15 6.77 -1.38
CA SER A 79 -10.77 5.86 -2.46
C SER A 79 -9.61 4.98 -2.02
N GLY A 80 -9.68 3.70 -2.39
CA GLY A 80 -8.62 2.72 -2.13
C GLY A 80 -7.46 2.86 -3.12
N ILE A 81 -6.23 2.92 -2.60
CA ILE A 81 -5.00 3.07 -3.42
C ILE A 81 -4.48 1.69 -3.91
N PHE A 82 -4.94 0.60 -3.31
CA PHE A 82 -4.41 -0.74 -3.57
C PHE A 82 -4.60 -1.20 -5.03
N VAL A 83 -5.84 -1.17 -5.53
CA VAL A 83 -6.18 -1.62 -6.89
C VAL A 83 -5.46 -0.81 -7.99
N PRO A 84 -5.45 0.54 -7.97
CA PRO A 84 -4.75 1.28 -9.01
C PRO A 84 -3.24 1.03 -8.99
N CYS A 85 -2.59 0.92 -7.82
CA CYS A 85 -1.19 0.52 -7.76
C CYS A 85 -0.99 -0.90 -8.30
N PHE A 86 -1.92 -1.82 -8.05
CA PHE A 86 -1.86 -3.18 -8.56
C PHE A 86 -1.85 -3.25 -10.08
N VAL A 87 -2.78 -2.55 -10.71
CA VAL A 87 -2.88 -2.48 -12.19
C VAL A 87 -1.64 -1.82 -12.79
N MET A 88 -1.12 -0.77 -12.14
CA MET A 88 0.10 -0.09 -12.57
C MET A 88 1.32 -1.05 -12.56
N GLY A 89 1.52 -1.79 -11.47
CA GLY A 89 2.57 -2.80 -11.38
C GLY A 89 2.38 -3.94 -12.38
N ALA A 90 1.13 -4.38 -12.62
CA ALA A 90 0.82 -5.40 -13.60
C ALA A 90 1.20 -4.96 -15.02
N SER A 91 0.89 -3.71 -15.38
CA SER A 91 1.23 -3.15 -16.69
C SER A 91 2.75 -3.05 -16.91
N ALA A 92 3.51 -2.64 -15.88
CA ALA A 92 4.97 -2.58 -15.95
C ALA A 92 5.60 -3.97 -16.04
N GLY A 93 5.13 -4.93 -15.24
CA GLY A 93 5.57 -6.32 -15.29
C GLY A 93 5.26 -6.97 -16.63
N ARG A 94 4.09 -6.66 -17.22
CA ARG A 94 3.70 -7.13 -18.54
C ARG A 94 4.59 -6.56 -19.63
N LEU A 95 4.88 -5.26 -19.59
CA LEU A 95 5.80 -4.60 -20.53
C LEU A 95 7.18 -5.26 -20.52
N ILE A 96 7.73 -5.52 -19.33
CA ILE A 96 9.01 -6.21 -19.16
C ILE A 96 8.93 -7.65 -19.72
N GLY A 97 7.85 -8.37 -19.41
CA GLY A 97 7.63 -9.74 -19.90
C GLY A 97 7.54 -9.85 -21.42
N GLU A 98 6.87 -8.89 -22.08
CA GLU A 98 6.78 -8.85 -23.54
C GLU A 98 8.12 -8.44 -24.18
N VAL A 99 8.89 -7.54 -23.57
CA VAL A 99 10.27 -7.23 -24.02
C VAL A 99 11.18 -8.45 -23.91
N LEU A 100 11.10 -9.20 -22.79
CA LEU A 100 11.84 -10.45 -22.58
C LEU A 100 11.47 -11.52 -23.63
N ALA A 101 10.19 -11.63 -23.97
CA ALA A 101 9.71 -12.55 -25.00
C ALA A 101 10.22 -12.16 -26.41
N GLN A 102 10.44 -10.87 -26.67
CA GLN A 102 11.04 -10.40 -27.93
C GLN A 102 12.54 -10.67 -28.02
N THR A 103 13.27 -10.46 -26.92
CA THR A 103 14.73 -10.65 -26.92
C THR A 103 15.14 -12.12 -26.90
N TRP A 104 14.33 -12.99 -26.29
CA TRP A 104 14.57 -14.44 -26.23
C TRP A 104 13.33 -15.25 -26.65
N PRO A 105 13.03 -15.31 -27.97
CA PRO A 105 11.84 -16.01 -28.48
C PRO A 105 11.87 -17.53 -28.26
N GLU A 106 13.07 -18.12 -28.24
CA GLU A 106 13.35 -19.56 -28.01
C GLU A 106 13.37 -19.93 -26.51
N GLY A 107 13.06 -18.97 -25.61
CA GLY A 107 13.16 -19.17 -24.15
C GLY A 107 14.59 -19.06 -23.62
N MET A 108 14.73 -18.85 -22.30
CA MET A 108 16.04 -18.61 -21.65
C MET A 108 17.02 -19.80 -21.71
N ARG A 109 16.54 -21.00 -22.06
CA ARG A 109 17.31 -22.25 -22.09
C ARG A 109 17.39 -22.92 -23.48
N GLY A 110 16.93 -22.26 -24.55
CA GLY A 110 16.90 -22.80 -25.92
C GLY A 110 15.63 -23.61 -26.25
N LEU A 111 15.61 -24.25 -27.43
CA LEU A 111 14.44 -24.89 -28.06
C LEU A 111 13.54 -25.78 -27.15
N ASP A 112 14.11 -26.41 -26.12
CA ASP A 112 13.41 -27.30 -25.16
C ASP A 112 13.25 -26.69 -23.75
N GLY A 113 13.51 -25.39 -23.60
CA GLY A 113 13.40 -24.65 -22.34
C GLY A 113 11.96 -24.23 -22.00
N PRO A 114 11.67 -23.89 -20.72
CA PRO A 114 10.40 -23.30 -20.37
C PRO A 114 10.21 -21.96 -21.09
N GLN A 115 9.10 -21.83 -21.83
CA GLN A 115 8.75 -20.61 -22.54
C GLN A 115 8.50 -19.45 -21.56
N ILE A 116 8.79 -18.22 -22.00
CA ILE A 116 8.60 -17.00 -21.21
C ILE A 116 7.11 -16.65 -21.22
N TYR A 117 6.45 -16.75 -20.07
CA TYR A 117 5.05 -16.37 -19.91
C TYR A 117 4.94 -14.92 -19.40
N PRO A 118 4.57 -13.95 -20.24
CA PRO A 118 4.50 -12.53 -19.82
C PRO A 118 3.43 -12.28 -18.74
N GLY A 119 2.40 -13.12 -18.64
CA GLY A 119 1.40 -13.07 -17.57
C GLY A 119 2.02 -13.27 -16.18
N LEU A 120 3.01 -14.16 -16.05
CA LEU A 120 3.71 -14.39 -14.79
C LEU A 120 4.52 -13.16 -14.37
N TYR A 121 5.18 -12.49 -15.31
CA TYR A 121 5.91 -11.25 -15.05
C TYR A 121 4.97 -10.09 -14.68
N ALA A 122 3.77 -10.03 -15.27
CA ALA A 122 2.73 -9.09 -14.86
C ALA A 122 2.34 -9.28 -13.40
N VAL A 123 2.13 -10.53 -12.97
CA VAL A 123 1.78 -10.87 -11.57
C VAL A 123 2.91 -10.48 -10.60
N ILE A 124 4.16 -10.79 -10.95
CA ILE A 124 5.34 -10.43 -10.14
C ILE A 124 5.46 -8.90 -10.03
N GLY A 125 5.31 -8.17 -11.15
CA GLY A 125 5.36 -6.71 -11.16
C GLY A 125 4.25 -6.07 -10.34
N ALA A 126 3.03 -6.61 -10.42
CA ALA A 126 1.89 -6.16 -9.64
C ALA A 126 2.14 -6.28 -8.13
N ALA A 127 2.62 -7.45 -7.69
CA ALA A 127 2.95 -7.72 -6.30
C ALA A 127 4.14 -6.87 -5.81
N ALA A 128 5.20 -6.75 -6.60
CA ALA A 128 6.39 -6.00 -6.22
C ALA A 128 6.11 -4.49 -6.07
N TYR A 129 5.37 -3.89 -7.01
CA TYR A 129 5.03 -2.47 -6.95
C TYR A 129 4.09 -2.15 -5.79
N THR A 130 3.02 -2.93 -5.59
CA THR A 130 2.08 -2.71 -4.49
C THR A 130 2.69 -3.01 -3.12
N GLY A 131 3.51 -4.07 -3.03
CA GLY A 131 4.32 -4.40 -1.85
C GLY A 131 5.25 -3.26 -1.47
N SER A 132 5.91 -2.66 -2.47
CA SER A 132 6.79 -1.53 -2.29
C SER A 132 6.05 -0.26 -1.85
N VAL A 133 4.89 0.07 -2.41
CA VAL A 133 4.16 1.30 -2.05
C VAL A 133 3.58 1.22 -0.62
N THR A 134 3.18 0.02 -0.20
CA THR A 134 2.54 -0.21 1.11
C THR A 134 3.52 -0.65 2.21
N HIS A 135 4.76 -0.97 1.87
CA HIS A 135 5.74 -1.64 2.74
C HIS A 135 5.22 -2.95 3.35
N SER A 136 4.39 -3.70 2.62
CA SER A 136 3.84 -4.99 3.09
C SER A 136 4.30 -6.17 2.24
N LEU A 137 4.88 -7.17 2.92
CA LEU A 137 5.25 -8.45 2.30
C LEU A 137 4.04 -9.38 2.09
N SER A 138 2.92 -9.15 2.78
CA SER A 138 1.72 -10.00 2.69
C SER A 138 1.08 -9.98 1.30
N ILE A 139 1.38 -8.98 0.49
CA ILE A 139 0.82 -8.83 -0.85
C ILE A 139 1.31 -9.95 -1.78
N ALA A 140 2.54 -10.45 -1.61
CA ALA A 140 2.99 -11.62 -2.35
C ALA A 140 2.07 -12.83 -2.13
N LEU A 141 1.63 -13.05 -0.88
CA LEU A 141 0.72 -14.14 -0.54
C LEU A 141 -0.67 -13.92 -1.12
N ILE A 142 -1.23 -12.72 -0.95
CA ILE A 142 -2.55 -12.37 -1.51
C ILE A 142 -2.54 -12.60 -3.03
N VAL A 143 -1.49 -12.17 -3.71
CA VAL A 143 -1.38 -12.34 -5.16
C VAL A 143 -1.31 -13.80 -5.55
N CYS A 144 -0.42 -14.58 -4.93
CA CYS A 144 -0.30 -16.01 -5.22
C CYS A 144 -1.58 -16.80 -4.91
N GLU A 145 -2.33 -16.39 -3.89
CA GLU A 145 -3.64 -16.97 -3.56
C GLU A 145 -4.66 -16.63 -4.64
N THR A 146 -4.71 -15.36 -5.10
CA THR A 146 -5.64 -14.94 -6.16
C THR A 146 -5.36 -15.55 -7.53
N THR A 147 -4.09 -15.81 -7.87
CA THR A 147 -3.74 -16.54 -9.10
C THR A 147 -3.91 -18.05 -8.98
N GLY A 148 -4.10 -18.59 -7.77
CA GLY A 148 -4.30 -20.02 -7.53
C GLY A 148 -3.07 -20.88 -7.80
N GLN A 149 -1.88 -20.28 -7.95
CA GLN A 149 -0.65 -21.01 -8.31
C GLN A 149 0.52 -20.62 -7.38
N LEU A 150 0.68 -21.39 -6.31
CA LEU A 150 1.71 -21.16 -5.28
C LEU A 150 3.14 -21.46 -5.74
N CYS A 151 3.32 -22.17 -6.86
CA CYS A 151 4.65 -22.53 -7.38
C CYS A 151 5.51 -21.30 -7.71
N ALA A 152 4.87 -20.16 -8.00
CA ALA A 152 5.56 -18.89 -8.29
C ALA A 152 5.83 -18.02 -7.05
N LEU A 153 5.53 -18.51 -5.84
CA LEU A 153 5.65 -17.69 -4.62
C LEU A 153 7.08 -17.21 -4.35
N LEU A 154 8.06 -18.09 -4.52
CA LEU A 154 9.46 -17.76 -4.24
C LEU A 154 9.98 -16.56 -5.07
N PRO A 155 9.88 -16.55 -6.42
CA PRO A 155 10.35 -15.41 -7.21
C PRO A 155 9.54 -14.13 -6.95
N VAL A 156 8.23 -14.23 -6.69
CA VAL A 156 7.38 -13.08 -6.32
C VAL A 156 7.88 -12.45 -5.02
N LEU A 157 8.14 -13.27 -3.99
CA LEU A 157 8.60 -12.79 -2.70
C LEU A 157 9.97 -12.11 -2.80
N ILE A 158 10.91 -12.70 -3.56
CA ILE A 158 12.26 -12.12 -3.76
C ILE A 158 12.16 -10.76 -4.45
N ALA A 159 11.41 -10.66 -5.55
CA ALA A 159 11.22 -9.40 -6.27
C ALA A 159 10.57 -8.33 -5.38
N LEU A 160 9.56 -8.71 -4.60
CA LEU A 160 8.88 -7.83 -3.67
C LEU A 160 9.81 -7.35 -2.56
N MET A 161 10.61 -8.24 -1.95
CA MET A 161 11.57 -7.86 -0.91
C MET A 161 12.61 -6.87 -1.41
N ILE A 162 13.14 -7.07 -2.62
CA ILE A 162 14.11 -6.16 -3.22
C ILE A 162 13.46 -4.78 -3.46
N ALA A 163 12.27 -4.76 -4.05
CA ALA A 163 11.54 -3.51 -4.29
C ALA A 163 11.22 -2.78 -2.98
N ASN A 164 10.73 -3.50 -1.98
CA ASN A 164 10.41 -2.95 -0.67
C ASN A 164 11.67 -2.41 0.04
N ALA A 165 12.80 -3.11 -0.03
CA ALA A 165 14.06 -2.65 0.56
C ALA A 165 14.54 -1.33 -0.08
N ILE A 166 14.48 -1.23 -1.41
CA ILE A 166 14.83 0.00 -2.14
C ILE A 166 13.89 1.15 -1.76
N CYS A 167 12.58 0.88 -1.69
CA CYS A 167 11.59 1.91 -1.36
C CYS A 167 11.69 2.36 0.09
N SER A 168 11.86 1.44 1.03
CA SER A 168 12.06 1.73 2.46
C SER A 168 13.30 2.61 2.71
N PHE A 169 14.30 2.52 1.85
CA PHE A 169 15.49 3.38 1.93
C PHE A 169 15.23 4.80 1.39
N LEU A 170 14.36 4.94 0.38
CA LEU A 170 14.12 6.21 -0.32
C LEU A 170 12.97 7.02 0.29
N GLN A 171 11.85 6.37 0.63
CA GLN A 171 10.61 7.05 1.02
C GLN A 171 9.86 6.26 2.10
N PRO A 172 9.12 6.94 3.00
CA PRO A 172 8.17 6.29 3.89
C PRO A 172 6.99 5.71 3.10
N SER A 173 6.29 4.75 3.71
CA SER A 173 5.09 4.15 3.09
C SER A 173 4.03 5.21 2.79
N ILE A 174 3.13 4.89 1.85
CA ILE A 174 2.05 5.81 1.47
C ILE A 174 1.12 6.13 2.65
N TYR A 175 0.91 5.16 3.54
CA TYR A 175 0.07 5.30 4.72
C TYR A 175 0.72 6.20 5.78
N GLU A 176 2.01 6.03 6.04
CA GLU A 176 2.75 6.95 6.92
C GLU A 176 2.78 8.37 6.37
N SER A 177 2.97 8.51 5.06
CA SER A 177 2.96 9.81 4.39
C SER A 177 1.60 10.48 4.54
N THR A 178 0.52 9.72 4.35
CA THR A 178 -0.86 10.21 4.52
C THR A 178 -1.11 10.64 5.97
N ILE A 179 -0.69 9.86 6.97
CA ILE A 179 -0.81 10.20 8.39
C ILE A 179 -0.08 11.51 8.71
N LYS A 180 1.14 11.69 8.18
CA LYS A 180 1.93 12.92 8.37
C LYS A 180 1.26 14.14 7.73
N ILE A 181 0.71 14.00 6.52
CA ILE A 181 0.01 15.08 5.81
C ILE A 181 -1.26 15.49 6.56
N GLN A 182 -2.01 14.52 7.09
CA GLN A 182 -3.25 14.76 7.85
C GLN A 182 -3.01 15.21 9.30
N ASN A 183 -1.75 15.24 9.77
CA ASN A 183 -1.37 15.58 11.14
C ASN A 183 -2.15 14.80 12.22
N TYR A 184 -2.44 13.52 11.97
CA TYR A 184 -3.05 12.69 13.00
C TYR A 184 -2.04 12.40 14.13
N PRO A 185 -2.46 12.44 15.41
CA PRO A 185 -1.60 12.10 16.53
C PRO A 185 -1.33 10.59 16.55
N TYR A 186 -0.37 10.17 15.74
CA TYR A 186 0.13 8.80 15.66
C TYR A 186 1.50 8.72 16.33
N LEU A 187 1.60 7.87 17.34
CA LEU A 187 2.87 7.57 17.99
C LEU A 187 3.61 6.55 17.10
N ALA A 188 4.39 7.05 16.15
CA ALA A 188 5.20 6.19 15.30
C ALA A 188 6.28 5.47 16.13
N ASP A 189 6.52 4.20 15.84
CA ASP A 189 7.71 3.50 16.34
C ASP A 189 8.94 4.24 15.84
N LEU A 190 9.61 4.95 16.76
CA LEU A 190 10.71 5.79 16.40
C LEU A 190 11.91 4.91 16.06
N PRO A 191 12.52 5.06 14.87
CA PRO A 191 13.79 4.40 14.62
C PRO A 191 14.79 4.85 15.68
N PRO A 192 15.64 3.94 16.21
CA PRO A 192 16.56 4.20 17.32
C PRO A 192 17.60 5.30 17.02
N SER A 193 17.61 5.85 15.81
CA SER A 193 18.50 6.91 15.36
C SER A 193 18.08 8.33 15.78
N ARG A 194 16.84 8.54 16.26
CA ARG A 194 16.41 9.87 16.76
C ARG A 194 16.69 10.04 18.25
N ILE A 195 17.91 10.49 18.55
CA ILE A 195 18.44 10.81 19.88
C ILE A 195 17.50 11.70 20.72
N SER A 196 16.79 12.63 20.08
CA SER A 196 15.93 13.61 20.77
C SER A 196 14.76 13.02 21.55
N VAL A 197 14.34 11.78 21.25
CA VAL A 197 13.18 11.16 21.91
C VAL A 197 13.59 10.24 23.06
N HIS A 198 14.85 9.78 23.07
CA HIS A 198 15.44 9.07 24.21
C HIS A 198 15.79 10.03 25.37
N THR A 199 15.83 11.35 25.11
CA THR A 199 16.06 12.37 26.14
C THR A 199 14.78 12.89 26.78
N THR A 200 13.62 12.66 26.15
CA THR A 200 12.33 13.14 26.69
C THR A 200 11.90 12.23 27.84
N LYS A 201 12.11 12.71 29.06
CA LYS A 201 11.70 12.00 30.27
C LYS A 201 10.23 12.26 30.55
N VAL A 202 9.56 11.27 31.16
CA VAL A 202 8.15 11.39 31.57
C VAL A 202 7.90 12.63 32.44
N ASP A 203 8.91 13.05 33.22
CA ASP A 203 8.86 14.28 34.03
C ASP A 203 8.53 15.56 33.23
N GLN A 204 8.87 15.61 31.93
CA GLN A 204 8.62 16.77 31.07
C GLN A 204 7.20 16.79 30.49
N ILE A 205 6.52 15.64 30.46
CA ILE A 205 5.19 15.48 29.85
C ILE A 205 4.11 15.29 30.93
N MET A 206 4.49 14.82 32.12
CA MET A 206 3.53 14.57 33.20
C MET A 206 2.87 15.86 33.67
N LEU A 207 1.55 15.79 33.84
CA LEU A 207 0.80 16.83 34.54
C LEU A 207 1.17 16.75 36.02
N ARG A 208 1.73 17.84 36.57
CA ARG A 208 2.16 17.91 37.98
C ARG A 208 1.00 18.26 38.92
N ASP A 209 -0.02 18.96 38.40
CA ASP A 209 -1.21 19.34 39.14
C ASP A 209 -2.25 18.21 39.07
N ILE A 210 -2.13 17.26 40.00
CA ILE A 210 -3.02 16.11 40.11
C ILE A 210 -3.91 16.29 41.33
N VAL A 211 -5.22 16.27 41.12
CA VAL A 211 -6.21 16.24 42.22
C VAL A 211 -6.27 14.83 42.78
N TYR A 212 -6.03 14.67 44.09
CA TYR A 212 -6.01 13.38 44.78
C TYR A 212 -7.03 13.33 45.92
N ILE A 213 -7.52 12.14 46.23
CA ILE A 213 -8.46 11.90 47.32
C ILE A 213 -7.71 11.16 48.44
N THR A 214 -7.79 11.65 49.68
CA THR A 214 -7.21 11.00 50.86
C THR A 214 -8.27 10.30 51.70
N ARG A 215 -7.85 9.50 52.69
CA ARG A 215 -8.77 8.88 53.66
C ARG A 215 -9.51 9.89 54.53
N ASP A 216 -8.88 11.04 54.77
CA ASP A 216 -9.37 12.05 55.71
C ASP A 216 -10.21 13.15 55.04
N THR A 217 -10.39 13.13 53.71
CA THR A 217 -11.23 14.12 53.01
C THR A 217 -12.68 14.01 53.46
N THR A 218 -13.28 15.14 53.79
CA THR A 218 -14.70 15.17 54.18
C THR A 218 -15.62 14.97 52.98
N TYR A 219 -16.85 14.52 53.23
CA TYR A 219 -17.87 14.36 52.17
C TYR A 219 -18.15 15.66 51.40
N ARG A 220 -18.01 16.82 52.06
CA ARG A 220 -18.22 18.13 51.42
C ARG A 220 -17.12 18.44 50.42
N GLU A 221 -15.86 18.29 50.83
CA GLU A 221 -14.69 18.50 49.96
C GLU A 221 -14.69 17.49 48.80
N LEU A 222 -15.04 16.22 49.05
CA LEU A 222 -15.16 15.21 48.00
C LEU A 222 -16.23 15.60 46.97
N ARG A 223 -17.38 16.13 47.42
CA ARG A 223 -18.45 16.59 46.54
C ARG A 223 -18.01 17.80 45.72
N GLU A 224 -17.30 18.75 46.32
CA GLU A 224 -16.76 19.92 45.61
C GLU A 224 -15.76 19.51 44.54
N ILE A 225 -14.81 18.62 44.86
CA ILE A 225 -13.82 18.07 43.90
C ILE A 225 -14.50 17.38 42.72
N LEU A 226 -15.53 16.57 42.98
CA LEU A 226 -16.28 15.85 41.94
C LEU A 226 -17.10 16.79 41.04
N LEU A 227 -17.63 17.88 41.60
CA LEU A 227 -18.39 18.89 40.86
C LEU A 227 -17.47 19.77 40.00
N GLU A 228 -16.32 20.16 40.54
CA GLU A 228 -15.32 21.00 39.86
C GLU A 228 -14.60 20.23 38.74
N THR A 229 -14.42 18.91 38.91
CA THR A 229 -13.60 18.09 38.01
C THR A 229 -14.40 17.00 37.27
N SER A 230 -15.56 17.35 36.74
CA SER A 230 -16.49 16.40 36.07
C SER A 230 -15.93 15.65 34.84
N HIS A 231 -14.81 16.11 34.27
CA HIS A 231 -14.16 15.50 33.11
C HIS A 231 -13.23 14.33 33.45
N LEU A 232 -12.83 14.15 34.73
CA LEU A 232 -11.95 13.06 35.14
C LEU A 232 -12.75 11.79 35.49
N ARG A 233 -12.45 10.69 34.80
CA ARG A 233 -13.10 9.37 35.04
C ARG A 233 -12.48 8.55 36.17
N SER A 234 -11.27 8.91 36.61
CA SER A 234 -10.52 8.16 37.61
C SER A 234 -9.70 9.10 38.46
N TYR A 235 -9.79 8.92 39.78
CA TYR A 235 -9.03 9.70 40.75
C TYR A 235 -7.98 8.82 41.41
N PRO A 236 -6.74 9.31 41.57
CA PRO A 236 -5.74 8.64 42.39
C PRO A 236 -6.15 8.75 43.87
N PHE A 237 -6.27 7.60 44.52
CA PHE A 237 -6.49 7.53 45.96
C PHE A 237 -5.14 7.43 46.67
N VAL A 238 -4.90 8.32 47.65
CA VAL A 238 -3.64 8.40 48.40
C VAL A 238 -3.92 8.11 49.88
N ALA A 239 -3.27 7.09 50.43
CA ALA A 239 -3.55 6.63 51.80
C ALA A 239 -3.01 7.56 52.89
N ASP A 240 -1.89 8.25 52.63
CA ASP A 240 -1.19 9.11 53.59
C ASP A 240 -0.51 10.27 52.84
N ARG A 241 -0.53 11.51 53.37
CA ARG A 241 0.12 12.66 52.69
C ARG A 241 1.62 12.48 52.48
N SER A 242 2.24 11.55 53.20
CA SER A 242 3.67 11.22 53.15
C SER A 242 4.00 9.94 52.34
N LYS A 243 3.01 9.11 51.99
CA LYS A 243 3.21 7.83 51.29
C LYS A 243 2.22 7.68 50.14
N ILE A 244 2.71 7.94 48.93
CA ILE A 244 1.91 7.89 47.70
C ILE A 244 1.75 6.42 47.27
N PHE A 245 0.77 5.71 47.84
CA PHE A 245 0.26 4.46 47.27
C PHE A 245 -0.87 4.78 46.28
N LEU A 246 -0.58 4.79 44.97
CA LEU A 246 -1.57 5.07 43.94
C LEU A 246 -2.48 3.86 43.71
N ARG A 247 -3.70 3.91 44.26
CA ARG A 247 -4.78 3.00 43.85
C ARG A 247 -5.82 3.80 43.07
N PHE A 248 -6.02 3.47 41.79
CA PHE A 248 -7.03 4.15 40.97
C PHE A 248 -8.42 3.59 41.30
N LYS A 249 -9.34 4.46 41.73
CA LYS A 249 -10.75 4.10 41.91
C LYS A 249 -11.55 4.73 40.77
N LYS A 250 -12.20 3.90 39.95
CA LYS A 250 -13.14 4.38 38.93
C LYS A 250 -14.43 4.80 39.63
N VAL A 251 -14.92 5.99 39.29
CA VAL A 251 -16.26 6.43 39.67
C VAL A 251 -17.21 5.83 38.63
N SER A 252 -17.98 4.81 38.98
CA SER A 252 -19.10 4.38 38.14
C SER A 252 -20.22 5.40 38.33
N ALA A 253 -20.67 5.97 37.21
CA ALA A 253 -21.94 6.67 37.16
C ALA A 253 -23.09 5.73 37.58
#